data_AF-A0A2K4X731-F1
#
_entry.id   AF-A0A2K4X731-F1
#
_cell.length_a   1.000
_cell.length_b   1.000
_cell.length_c   1.000
_cell.angle_alpha   90.00
_cell.angle_beta   90.00
_cell.angle_gamma   90.00
#
_symmetry.space_group_name_H-M   'P 1'
#
loop_
_entity.id
_entity.type
_entity.pdbx_description
1 polymer ?
#
loop_
_entity_poly.entity_id
_entity_poly.type
_entity_poly.pdbx_seq_one_letter_code
_entity_poly.pdbx_strand_id
1 'polypeptide(L)'
;MEIDYLNYSLQELREAWMTIDDYTYPERAIKVYQLLKSAEAKASEDNYSNASSTWVVSVLRNFSRPRLYDPSFSDILLEESSATMKEQRVINLIAERKSIDH
;
A
#
# COMPACT_ATOMS: atom_id res chain seq x y z
N MET A 1 6.88 13.29 15.57
CA MET A 1 7.74 12.10 15.46
C MET A 1 7.87 11.76 13.99
N GLU A 2 9.06 11.87 13.42
CA GLU A 2 9.34 11.46 12.05
C GLU A 2 9.66 9.96 12.07
N ILE A 3 8.93 9.16 11.30
CA ILE A 3 9.19 7.72 11.18
C ILE A 3 10.04 7.54 9.93
N ASP A 4 11.19 6.89 10.09
CA ASP A 4 12.03 6.53 8.97
C ASP A 4 11.65 5.15 8.43
N TYR A 5 11.14 5.12 7.20
CA TYR A 5 10.69 3.91 6.52
C TYR A 5 11.75 3.32 5.58
N LEU A 6 12.94 3.96 5.46
CA LEU A 6 13.94 3.56 4.47
C LEU A 6 14.51 2.16 4.70
N ASN A 7 14.58 1.72 5.95
CA ASN A 7 15.11 0.42 6.34
C ASN A 7 14.02 -0.66 6.50
N TYR A 8 12.75 -0.32 6.21
CA TYR A 8 11.66 -1.28 6.34
C TYR A 8 11.76 -2.32 5.23
N SER A 9 11.55 -3.59 5.60
CA SER A 9 11.30 -4.68 4.66
C SER A 9 10.00 -4.44 3.89
N LEU A 10 9.82 -5.15 2.77
CA LEU A 10 8.59 -5.09 1.98
C LEU A 10 7.35 -5.41 2.84
N GLN A 11 7.46 -6.36 3.78
CA GLN A 11 6.37 -6.69 4.69
C GLN A 11 6.06 -5.53 5.65
N GLU A 12 7.08 -4.95 6.29
CA GLU A 12 6.88 -3.82 7.21
C GLU A 12 6.31 -2.59 6.49
N LEU A 13 6.72 -2.35 5.25
CA LEU A 13 6.14 -1.28 4.43
C LEU A 13 4.65 -1.52 4.13
N ARG A 14 4.26 -2.77 3.88
CA ARG A 14 2.86 -3.15 3.65
C ARG A 14 2.02 -2.97 4.92
N GLU A 15 2.55 -3.33 6.07
CA GLU A 15 1.90 -3.11 7.37
C GLU A 15 1.78 -1.61 7.70
N ALA A 16 2.83 -0.84 7.44
CA ALA A 16 2.80 0.61 7.57
C ALA A 16 1.74 1.23 6.66
N TRP A 17 1.63 0.76 5.41
CA TRP A 17 0.60 1.23 4.50
C TRP A 17 -0.81 0.97 5.01
N MET A 18 -1.09 -0.18 5.61
CA MET A 18 -2.42 -0.47 6.16
C MET A 18 -2.77 0.40 7.37
N THR A 19 -1.77 0.79 8.16
CA THR A 19 -1.99 1.50 9.44
C THR A 19 -1.95 3.02 9.34
N ILE A 20 -1.32 3.59 8.31
CA ILE A 20 -1.24 5.04 8.14
C ILE A 20 -2.60 5.60 7.74
N ASP A 21 -3.10 6.60 8.46
CA ASP A 21 -4.21 7.43 7.99
C ASP A 21 -3.71 8.45 6.96
N ASP A 22 -4.13 8.31 5.70
CA ASP A 22 -3.73 9.18 4.59
C ASP A 22 -4.36 10.58 4.65
N TYR A 23 -5.48 10.74 5.36
CA TYR A 23 -6.10 12.06 5.57
C TYR A 23 -5.32 12.86 6.61
N THR A 24 -4.95 12.21 7.72
CA THR A 24 -4.23 12.87 8.81
C THR A 24 -2.74 13.03 8.51
N TYR A 25 -2.14 12.07 7.78
CA TYR A 25 -0.69 12.06 7.50
C TYR A 25 -0.38 11.81 6.02
N PRO A 26 -0.80 12.72 5.11
CA PRO A 26 -0.63 12.53 3.66
C PRO A 26 0.85 12.36 3.25
N GLU A 27 1.77 13.08 3.90
CA GLU A 27 3.22 12.95 3.65
C GLU A 27 3.75 11.53 3.89
N ARG A 28 3.28 10.91 4.99
CA ARG A 28 3.72 9.57 5.37
C ARG A 28 3.14 8.54 4.42
N ALA A 29 1.87 8.72 4.03
CA ALA A 29 1.22 7.86 3.05
C ALA A 29 1.97 7.91 1.70
N ILE A 30 2.35 9.10 1.22
CA ILE A 30 3.13 9.27 0.00
C ILE A 30 4.50 8.59 0.11
N LYS A 31 5.24 8.83 1.20
CA LYS A 31 6.58 8.26 1.41
C LYS A 31 6.55 6.73 1.42
N VAL A 32 5.61 6.14 2.17
CA VAL A 32 5.45 4.67 2.23
C VAL A 32 5.01 4.12 0.88
N TYR A 33 4.09 4.80 0.18
CA TYR A 33 3.67 4.40 -1.16
C TYR A 33 4.83 4.35 -2.16
N GLN A 34 5.67 5.40 -2.20
CA GLN A 34 6.82 5.44 -3.09
C GLN A 34 7.83 4.32 -2.80
N LEU A 35 8.10 4.06 -1.51
CA LEU A 35 8.99 2.98 -1.09
C LEU A 35 8.43 1.60 -1.46
N LEU A 36 7.12 1.39 -1.29
CA LEU A 36 6.44 0.16 -1.70
C LEU A 36 6.58 -0.08 -3.19
N LYS A 37 6.22 0.88 -4.05
CA LYS A 37 6.34 0.71 -5.50
C LYS A 37 7.79 0.46 -5.93
N SER A 38 8.76 1.10 -5.27
CA SER A 38 10.18 0.89 -5.55
C SER A 38 10.65 -0.51 -5.12
N ALA A 39 10.21 -1.00 -3.97
CA ALA A 39 10.55 -2.33 -3.48
C ALA A 39 9.89 -3.44 -4.31
N GLU A 40 8.66 -3.22 -4.76
CA GLU A 40 7.93 -4.17 -5.61
C GLU A 40 8.49 -4.23 -7.03
N ALA A 41 8.89 -3.09 -7.60
CA ALA A 41 9.58 -3.07 -8.89
C ALA A 41 10.85 -3.92 -8.85
N LYS A 42 11.67 -3.75 -7.80
CA LYS A 42 12.88 -4.57 -7.57
C LYS A 42 12.56 -6.05 -7.41
N ALA A 43 11.53 -6.39 -6.62
CA ALA A 43 11.11 -7.78 -6.43
C ALA A 43 10.55 -8.44 -7.71
N SER A 44 9.95 -7.64 -8.60
CA SER A 44 9.40 -8.11 -9.89
C SER A 44 10.46 -8.30 -10.96
N GLU A 45 11.57 -7.55 -10.92
CA GLU A 45 12.73 -7.80 -11.78
C GLU A 45 13.40 -9.13 -11.44
N ASP A 46 13.43 -9.51 -10.15
CA ASP A 46 13.96 -10.79 -9.68
C ASP A 46 12.99 -11.97 -9.90
N ASN A 47 11.70 -11.72 -10.08
CA ASN A 47 10.68 -12.73 -10.35
C ASN A 47 9.79 -12.31 -11.52
N TYR A 48 10.18 -12.74 -12.73
CA TYR A 48 9.36 -12.71 -13.95
C TYR A 48 8.09 -13.56 -13.78
N SER A 49 7.15 -13.13 -12.95
CA SER A 49 5.80 -13.67 -12.93
C SER A 49 4.80 -12.53 -12.87
N ASN A 50 4.09 -12.42 -13.98
CA ASN A 50 3.05 -11.48 -14.30
C ASN A 50 1.87 -11.62 -13.31
N ALA A 51 1.97 -10.99 -12.14
CA ALA A 51 0.84 -10.87 -11.22
C ALA A 51 0.22 -9.48 -11.38
N SER A 52 -0.61 -9.33 -12.41
CA SER A 52 -1.59 -8.24 -12.61
C SER A 52 -2.70 -8.25 -11.55
N SER A 53 -2.41 -8.67 -10.32
CA SER A 53 -3.29 -8.51 -9.17
C SER A 53 -2.73 -7.34 -8.39
N THR A 54 -3.44 -6.21 -8.39
CA THR A 54 -3.13 -4.97 -7.67
C THR A 54 -2.39 -5.33 -6.39
N TRP A 55 -1.15 -4.88 -6.21
CA TRP A 55 -0.29 -5.27 -5.08
C TRP A 55 -1.02 -5.23 -3.73
N VAL A 56 -1.95 -4.28 -3.59
CA VAL A 56 -2.97 -4.18 -2.54
C VAL A 56 -3.67 -5.51 -2.23
N VAL A 57 -4.21 -6.22 -3.23
CA VAL A 57 -4.84 -7.55 -3.08
C VAL A 57 -3.86 -8.58 -2.51
N SER A 58 -2.59 -8.50 -2.91
CA SER A 58 -1.54 -9.38 -2.39
C SER A 58 -1.15 -9.04 -0.94
N VAL A 59 -1.19 -7.76 -0.56
CA VAL A 59 -1.02 -7.32 0.84
C VAL A 59 -2.15 -7.84 1.70
N LEU A 60 -3.39 -7.61 1.27
CA LEU A 60 -4.60 -8.00 1.98
C LEU A 60 -4.62 -9.50 2.22
N ARG A 61 -4.49 -10.32 1.16
CA ARG A 61 -4.43 -11.79 1.29
C ARG A 61 -3.39 -12.30 2.28
N ASN A 62 -2.25 -11.62 2.41
CA ASN A 62 -1.20 -12.04 3.34
C ASN A 62 -1.54 -11.63 4.79
N PHE A 63 -2.27 -10.54 4.96
CA PHE A 63 -2.76 -10.05 6.26
C PHE A 63 -4.02 -10.78 6.73
N SER A 64 -4.87 -11.24 5.81
CA SER A 64 -6.12 -11.99 6.09
C SER A 64 -5.89 -13.46 6.52
N ARG A 65 -4.65 -13.91 6.75
CA ARG A 65 -4.40 -15.28 7.28
C ARG A 65 -4.77 -15.36 8.77
N PRO A 66 -5.36 -16.49 9.21
CA PRO A 66 -6.49 -16.45 10.13
C PRO A 66 -6.08 -16.14 11.56
N ARG A 67 -6.62 -15.05 12.11
CA ARG A 67 -6.85 -14.92 13.55
C ARG A 67 -8.35 -15.16 13.80
N LEU A 68 -8.71 -16.44 13.95
CA LEU A 68 -9.99 -16.93 14.52
C LEU A 68 -11.32 -16.60 13.78
N TYR A 69 -11.32 -15.75 12.76
CA TYR A 69 -12.50 -15.41 11.96
C TYR A 69 -12.29 -15.84 10.51
N ASP A 70 -13.29 -16.50 9.94
CA ASP A 70 -13.39 -16.74 8.50
C ASP A 70 -14.07 -15.50 7.88
N PRO A 71 -13.33 -14.56 7.26
CA PRO A 71 -13.92 -13.35 6.71
C PRO A 71 -14.87 -13.75 5.58
N SER A 72 -16.07 -13.18 5.57
CA SER A 72 -17.00 -13.41 4.46
C SER A 72 -16.40 -12.84 3.16
N PHE A 73 -16.80 -13.39 2.02
CA PHE A 73 -16.38 -12.86 0.71
C PHE A 73 -16.64 -11.35 0.56
N SER A 74 -17.74 -10.85 1.17
CA SER A 74 -18.04 -9.42 1.24
C SER A 74 -17.01 -8.61 2.03
N ASP A 75 -16.45 -9.15 3.12
CA ASP A 75 -15.46 -8.46 3.93
C ASP A 75 -14.15 -8.28 3.16
N ILE A 76 -13.74 -9.34 2.44
CA ILE A 76 -12.55 -9.32 1.57
C ILE A 76 -12.71 -8.26 0.47
N LEU A 77 -13.86 -8.25 -0.21
CA LEU A 77 -14.14 -7.26 -1.26
C LEU A 77 -14.18 -5.82 -0.73
N LEU A 78 -14.71 -5.63 0.48
CA LEU A 78 -14.76 -4.30 1.11
C LEU A 78 -13.35 -3.81 1.46
N GLU A 79 -12.50 -4.69 1.97
CA GLU A 79 -11.11 -4.38 2.29
C GLU A 79 -10.30 -4.05 1.03
N GLU A 80 -10.47 -4.84 -0.04
CA GLU A 80 -9.89 -4.59 -1.35
C GLU A 80 -10.33 -3.24 -1.93
N SER A 81 -11.63 -2.94 -1.88
CA SER A 81 -12.17 -1.66 -2.35
C SER A 81 -11.58 -0.48 -1.55
N SER A 82 -11.55 -0.59 -0.23
CA SER A 82 -11.04 0.45 0.67
C SER A 82 -9.56 0.77 0.39
N ALA A 83 -8.76 -0.28 0.21
CA ALA A 83 -7.33 -0.12 -0.05
C ALA A 83 -7.05 0.39 -1.48
N THR A 84 -7.87 0.02 -2.47
CA THR A 84 -7.79 0.57 -3.83
C THR A 84 -8.15 2.05 -3.85
N MET A 85 -9.20 2.45 -3.12
CA MET A 85 -9.58 3.86 -2.96
C MET A 85 -8.46 4.67 -2.28
N LYS A 86 -7.79 4.09 -1.28
CA LYS A 86 -6.65 4.72 -0.62
C LYS A 86 -5.48 4.95 -1.59
N GLU A 87 -5.12 3.94 -2.38
CA GLU A 87 -4.08 4.09 -3.40
C GLU A 87 -4.43 5.23 -4.37
N GLN A 88 -5.68 5.28 -4.87
CA GLN A 88 -6.10 6.34 -5.77
C GLN A 88 -5.99 7.74 -5.14
N ARG A 89 -6.37 7.89 -3.87
CA ARG A 89 -6.23 9.17 -3.15
C ARG A 89 -4.77 9.60 -3.04
N VAL A 90 -3.88 8.68 -2.67
CA VAL A 90 -2.45 9.00 -2.54
C VAL A 90 -1.83 9.34 -3.90
N ILE A 91 -2.22 8.65 -4.98
CA ILE A 91 -1.80 9.01 -6.34
C ILE A 91 -2.25 10.43 -6.69
N ASN A 92 -3.49 10.80 -6.40
CA ASN A 92 -4.00 12.16 -6.65
C ASN A 92 -3.21 13.20 -5.85
N LEU A 93 -2.93 12.94 -4.57
CA LEU A 93 -2.12 13.82 -3.72
C LEU A 93 -0.71 14.04 -4.30
N ILE A 94 -0.08 13.00 -4.86
CA ILE A 94 1.22 13.11 -5.52
C ILE A 94 1.11 14.00 -6.78
N ALA A 95 0.05 13.85 -7.57
CA ALA A 95 -0.17 14.62 -8.78
C ALA A 95 -0.42 16.11 -8.49
N GLU A 96 -1.27 16.41 -7.50
CA GLU A 96 -1.55 17.77 -7.05
C GLU A 96 -0.27 18.49 -6.63
N ARG A 97 0.62 17.83 -5.89
CA ARG A 97 1.90 18.42 -5.45
C ARG A 97 2.84 18.73 -6.60
N LYS A 98 2.97 17.80 -7.57
CA LYS A 98 3.77 18.05 -8.77
C LYS A 98 3.27 19.24 -9.58
N SER A 99 1.97 19.56 -9.50
CA SER A 99 1.39 20.72 -10.18
C SER A 99 1.63 22.05 -9.46
N ILE A 100 1.97 22.03 -8.16
CA ILE A 100 2.25 23.23 -7.36
C ILE A 100 3.73 23.66 -7.50
N ASP A 101 4.63 22.72 -7.77
CA ASP A 101 6.06 22.97 -7.98
C ASP A 101 6.41 23.44 -9.43
N HIS A 102 5.41 23.79 -10.24
CA HIS A 102 5.55 24.34 -11.60
C HIS A 102 4.91 25.72 -11.72
#